data_AF-A0A0M2SGR9-F1
#
_entry.id   AF-A0A0M2SGR9-F1
#
_cell.length_a   1.000
_cell.length_b   1.000
_cell.length_c   1.000
_cell.angle_alpha   90.00
_cell.angle_beta   90.00
_cell.angle_gamma   90.00
#
_symmetry.space_group_name_H-M   'P 1'
#
loop_
_entity.id
_entity.type
_entity.pdbx_description
1 polymer ?
#
loop_
_entity_poly.entity_id
_entity_poly.type
_entity_poly.pdbx_seq_one_letter_code
_entity_poly.pdbx_strand_id
1 'polypeptide(L)' 'MNHILKSKLFWGFMVLLAVLLMIIGFFTKDLEMWGTAFLIALLVRYYAQEFLFQSYNTRLDRLKKKHSQTGEL' A
#
# COMPACT_ATOMS: atom_id res chain seq x y z
N MET A 1 -9.49 1.69 -19.35
CA MET A 1 -9.19 0.99 -18.08
C MET A 1 -9.33 2.00 -16.94
N ASN A 2 -10.38 1.86 -16.13
CA ASN A 2 -10.97 2.92 -15.28
C ASN A 2 -9.96 3.79 -14.51
N HIS A 3 -10.02 5.11 -14.70
CA HIS A 3 -9.21 6.11 -13.99
C HIS A 3 -9.30 6.01 -12.46
N ILE A 4 -10.39 5.44 -11.95
CA ILE A 4 -10.64 5.22 -10.52
C ILE A 4 -9.61 4.24 -9.92
N LEU A 5 -9.26 3.18 -10.65
CA LEU A 5 -8.30 2.16 -10.21
C LEU A 5 -6.84 2.66 -10.19
N LYS A 6 -6.53 3.73 -10.94
CA LYS A 6 -5.20 4.39 -10.91
C LYS A 6 -5.10 5.54 -9.90
N SER A 7 -6.20 5.89 -9.22
CA SER A 7 -6.19 7.01 -8.30
C SER A 7 -5.47 6.64 -7.01
N LYS A 8 -4.31 7.26 -6.76
CA LYS A 8 -3.55 7.13 -5.51
C LYS A 8 -4.41 7.47 -4.29
N LEU A 9 -5.33 8.44 -4.45
CA LEU A 9 -6.24 8.88 -3.39
C LEU A 9 -7.25 7.78 -3.01
N PHE A 10 -7.76 7.04 -4.01
CA PHE A 10 -8.70 5.94 -3.79
C PHE A 10 -8.06 4.82 -2.98
N TRP A 11 -6.84 4.41 -3.35
CA TRP A 11 -6.12 3.38 -2.59
C TRP A 11 -5.68 3.85 -1.21
N GLY A 12 -5.33 5.13 -1.05
CA GLY A 12 -5.08 5.72 0.27
C GLY A 12 -6.33 5.67 1.16
N PHE A 13 -7.50 5.96 0.60
CA PHE A 13 -8.78 5.84 1.31
C PHE A 13 -9.08 4.39 1.69
N MET A 14 -8.84 3.43 0.80
CA MET A 14 -9.02 2.00 1.09
C MET A 14 -8.14 1.51 2.24
N VAL A 15 -6.89 1.99 2.33
CA VAL A 15 -6.01 1.69 3.48
C VAL A 15 -6.59 2.28 4.77
N LEU A 16 -7.05 3.54 4.72
CA LEU A 16 -7.64 4.19 5.88
C LEU A 16 -8.93 3.48 6.34
N LEU A 17 -9.75 3.03 5.39
CA LEU A 17 -10.94 2.21 5.66
C LEU A 17 -10.57 0.88 6.34
N ALA A 18 -9.54 0.19 5.86
CA ALA A 18 -9.08 -1.06 6.46
C ALA A 18 -8.60 -0.86 7.92
N VAL A 19 -7.90 0.24 8.19
CA VAL A 19 -7.46 0.59 9.56
C VAL A 19 -8.67 0.87 10.45
N LEU A 20 -9.65 1.64 9.97
CA LEU A 20 -10.89 1.89 10.72
C LEU A 20 -11.63 0.60 11.03
N LEU A 21 -11.78 -0.30 10.05
CA LEU A 21 -12.42 -1.61 10.24
C LEU A 21 -11.66 -2.47 11.25
N MET A 22 -10.32 -2.42 11.25
CA MET A 22 -9.51 -3.14 12.22
C MET A 22 -9.69 -2.59 13.65
N ILE A 23 -9.76 -1.26 13.81
CA ILE A 23 -10.02 -0.61 15.10
C ILE A 23 -11.43 -0.97 15.60
N ILE A 24 -12.44 -0.82 14.75
CA ILE A 24 -13.83 -1.15 15.10
C ILE A 24 -13.95 -2.64 15.44
N GLY A 25 -13.39 -3.52 14.59
CA GLY A 25 -13.34 -4.96 14.79
C GLY A 25 -12.65 -5.37 16.09
N PHE A 26 -11.65 -4.61 16.54
CA PHE A 26 -11.02 -4.82 17.84
C PHE A 26 -11.98 -4.52 19.01
N PHE A 27 -12.76 -3.43 18.92
CA PHE A 27 -13.75 -3.08 19.95
C PHE A 27 -14.95 -4.03 19.95
N THR A 28 -15.45 -4.42 18.77
CA THR A 28 -16.60 -5.32 18.63
C THR A 28 -16.24 -6.79 18.82
N LYS A 29 -14.94 -7.13 18.82
CA LYS A 29 -14.41 -8.52 18.82
C LYS A 29 -14.97 -9.36 17.67
N ASP A 30 -15.32 -8.69 16.57
CA ASP A 30 -15.94 -9.32 15.42
C ASP A 30 -14.86 -9.82 14.44
N LEU A 31 -14.75 -11.14 14.34
CA LEU A 31 -13.75 -11.80 13.51
C LEU A 31 -13.97 -11.54 12.02
N GLU A 32 -15.21 -11.29 11.59
CA GLU A 32 -15.53 -11.01 10.18
C GLU A 32 -14.99 -9.64 9.76
N MET A 33 -15.01 -8.65 10.66
CA MET A 33 -14.42 -7.33 10.42
C MET A 33 -12.89 -7.39 10.28
N TRP A 34 -12.25 -8.29 11.03
CA TRP A 34 -10.83 -8.57 10.88
C TRP A 34 -10.52 -9.25 9.53
N GLY A 35 -11.34 -10.22 9.11
CA GLY A 35 -11.21 -10.89 7.82
C GLY A 35 -11.38 -9.93 6.64
N THR A 36 -12.36 -9.03 6.70
CA THR A 36 -12.59 -8.02 5.67
C THR A 36 -11.47 -6.98 5.63
N ALA A 37 -10.99 -6.49 6.77
CA ALA A 37 -9.82 -5.61 6.82
C ALA A 37 -8.57 -6.27 6.21
N PHE A 38 -8.37 -7.57 6.47
CA PHE A 38 -7.27 -8.35 5.89
C PHE A 38 -7.39 -8.51 4.37
N LEU A 39 -8.59 -8.78 3.85
CA LEU A 39 -8.84 -8.86 2.41
C LEU A 39 -8.58 -7.52 1.71
N ILE A 40 -9.00 -6.40 2.31
CA ILE A 40 -8.71 -5.06 1.77
C ILE A 40 -7.21 -4.81 1.75
N ALA A 41 -6.48 -5.18 2.81
CA ALA A 41 -5.02 -5.06 2.84
C ALA A 41 -4.33 -5.89 1.74
N LEU A 42 -4.83 -7.10 1.47
CA LEU A 42 -4.37 -7.94 0.37
C LEU A 42 -4.64 -7.31 -1.00
N LEU A 43 -5.85 -6.77 -1.21
CA LEU A 43 -6.22 -6.06 -2.45
C LEU A 43 -5.33 -4.84 -2.68
N VAL A 44 -5.07 -4.04 -1.65
CA VAL A 44 -4.14 -2.91 -1.71
C VAL A 44 -2.73 -3.41 -2.08
N ARG A 45 -2.27 -4.52 -1.48
CA ARG A 45 -0.97 -5.09 -1.81
C ARG A 45 -0.88 -5.56 -3.27
N TYR A 46 -1.91 -6.21 -3.80
CA TYR A 46 -1.86 -6.72 -5.18
C TYR A 46 -2.01 -5.62 -6.23
N TYR A 47 -2.90 -4.65 -6.02
CA TYR A 47 -3.25 -3.66 -7.05
C TYR A 47 -2.60 -2.29 -6.84
N ALA A 48 -2.37 -1.90 -5.59
CA ALA A 48 -1.84 -0.58 -5.26
C ALA A 48 -0.36 -0.59 -4.91
N GLN A 49 0.29 -1.76 -4.76
CA GLN A 49 1.72 -1.81 -4.44
C GLN A 49 2.54 -1.11 -5.53
N GLU A 50 2.25 -1.34 -6.81
CA GLU A 50 2.90 -0.62 -7.89
C GLU A 50 2.61 0.89 -7.81
N PHE A 51 1.36 1.31 -7.61
CA PHE A 51 1.01 2.75 -7.58
C PHE A 51 1.53 3.51 -6.35
N LEU A 52 1.49 2.90 -5.17
CA LEU A 52 1.91 3.52 -3.92
C LEU A 52 3.42 3.46 -3.74
N PHE A 53 4.06 2.36 -4.15
CA PHE A 53 5.50 2.15 -3.95
C PHE A 53 6.35 2.42 -5.20
N GLN A 54 5.80 2.69 -6.38
CA GLN A 54 6.60 3.09 -7.56
C GLN A 54 7.47 4.32 -7.27
N SER A 55 6.94 5.32 -6.57
CA SER A 55 7.73 6.50 -6.16
C SER A 55 8.85 6.13 -5.19
N TYR A 56 8.59 5.20 -4.26
CA TYR A 56 9.57 4.74 -3.29
C TYR A 56 10.68 3.89 -3.94
N ASN A 57 10.31 2.93 -4.80
CA ASN A 57 11.25 2.13 -5.58
C ASN A 57 12.10 2.98 -6.53
N THR A 58 11.52 4.00 -7.16
CA THR A 58 12.28 4.95 -8.01
C THR A 58 13.30 5.75 -7.21
N ARG A 59 13.03 6.04 -5.93
CA ARG A 59 14.01 6.70 -5.03
C ARG A 59 15.08 5.72 -4.57
N LEU A 60 14.71 4.49 -4.23
CA LEU A 60 15.66 3.42 -3.90
C LEU A 60 16.61 3.11 -5.06
N ASP A 61 16.10 2.99 -6.28
CA ASP A 61 16.95 2.76 -7.46
C ASP A 61 17.92 3.90 -7.73
N ARG A 62 17.50 5.16 -7.49
CA ARG A 62 18.40 6.31 -7.57
C ARG A 62 19.50 6.26 -6.51
N LEU A 63 19.17 5.88 -5.27
CA LEU A 63 20.16 5.71 -4.21
C LEU A 63 21.11 4.55 -4.50
N LYS A 64 20.59 3.44 -5.03
CA LYS A 64 21.37 2.26 -5.40
C LYS A 64 22.35 2.57 -6.53
N LYS A 65 21.91 3.31 -7.56
CA LYS A 65 22.80 3.83 -8.62
C LYS A 65 23.87 4.78 -8.08
N LYS A 66 23.51 5.67 -7.14
CA LYS A 66 24.47 6.59 -6.53
C LYS A 66 25.56 5.84 -5.74
N HIS A 67 25.19 4.79 -5.01
CA HIS A 67 26.16 3.95 -4.31
C HIS A 67 26.98 3.06 -5.25
N SER A 68 26.38 2.47 -6.30
CA SER A 68 27.15 1.64 -7.24
C SER A 68 28.20 2.44 -8.01
N GLN A 69 27.92 3.71 -8.33
CA GLN A 69 28.90 4.61 -8.97
C GLN A 69 30.02 5.10 -8.04
N THR A 70 29.85 4.98 -6.72
CA THR A 70 30.88 5.39 -5.75
C THR A 70 31.81 4.21 -5.37
N GLY A 71 31.43 2.97 -5.71
CA GLY A 71 32.23 1.77 -5.47
C GLY A 71 33.22 1.39 -6.59
N GLU A 72 33.29 2.18 -7.68
CA GLU A 72 34.22 1.99 -8.79
C GLU A 72 35.38 3.03 -8.83
N LEU A 73 35.67 3.68 -7.69
CA LEU A 73 36.85 4.53 -7.47
C LEU A 73 37.70 3.94 -6.34
#